data_AF-A0A3D6BRJ6-F1
#
_entry.id   AF-A0A3D6BRJ6-F1
#
_cell.length_a   1.000
_cell.length_b   1.000
_cell.length_c   1.000
_cell.angle_alpha   90.00
_cell.angle_beta   90.00
_cell.angle_gamma   90.00
#
_symmetry.space_group_name_H-M   'P 1'
#
loop_
_entity.id
_entity.type
_entity.pdbx_description
1 polymer ?
#
loop_
_entity_poly.entity_id
_entity_poly.type
_entity_poly.pdbx_seq_one_letter_code
_entity_poly.pdbx_strand_id
1 'polypeptide(L)'
;MLTNGLFAQQKPNQRISNKKTGISLETLIKQKNNSYVITNDYVSKKTGIRHVYLRQAVDGIEVQGTESSIHFDASGTVILSHNNFLENIQSTVTNKSVALNASQAIVSVANQMNYPLGNLEIIKQEQGKNKQAIFNKAGISSENIPIKLMYYFRENIGTTIVWELSIAENNSSDWWNFRVDAVSGTIIDKDNLTSYCNILGNHEEHTPSNPTKSTSNFIGPVQDIEYSNTSQNYYFPAIPFAPAASYNVYAMPTESPNHGGRSLVTNPENLTASPYGWHDIDGIEGAEYTNTRGNNVSAFDEDDNNDLPDDRYTYSPGGNLIFDFPINPVYSPGEQSDDAVVTNLFYWNNIIHDVAYQYGLDEAAGNFQENNYGNGGLGSDSVNAHAQSGAGSCNANFSTPVDGFRPRMRMYVCGSRDGDLDNAVIVHEYGHGISTRLTGGPANSLCLQNNEQMGEGWSDFYALLLTMTSTDTGTDSRGMGTWLIGETANGPG
;
A
#
# COMPACT_ATOMS: atom_id res chain seq x y z
N MET A 1 -37.14 28.36 -17.73
CA MET A 1 -36.58 27.84 -18.99
C MET A 1 -35.72 26.64 -18.59
N LEU A 2 -36.27 25.42 -18.63
CA LEU A 2 -36.02 24.41 -19.69
C LEU A 2 -34.51 24.20 -19.87
N THR A 3 -33.90 23.08 -19.46
CA THR A 3 -34.25 21.71 -19.86
C THR A 3 -33.65 20.67 -18.88
N ASN A 4 -34.49 19.74 -18.42
CA ASN A 4 -34.09 18.45 -17.85
C ASN A 4 -33.84 17.48 -19.01
N GLY A 5 -32.60 17.00 -19.15
CA GLY A 5 -32.23 15.95 -20.11
C GLY A 5 -32.20 14.59 -19.43
N LEU A 6 -33.16 13.74 -19.80
CA LEU A 6 -33.27 12.35 -19.38
C LEU A 6 -32.04 11.53 -19.80
N PHE A 7 -31.33 10.92 -18.84
CA PHE A 7 -30.56 9.70 -19.07
C PHE A 7 -31.48 8.49 -18.92
N ALA A 8 -32.22 8.17 -19.97
CA ALA A 8 -32.92 6.89 -20.07
C ALA A 8 -32.00 5.87 -20.76
N GLN A 9 -31.31 5.04 -19.97
CA GLN A 9 -30.63 3.85 -20.46
C GLN A 9 -31.66 2.89 -21.07
N GLN A 10 -31.59 2.65 -22.38
CA GLN A 10 -32.22 1.49 -23.00
C GLN A 10 -31.48 0.24 -22.52
N LYS A 11 -32.14 -0.59 -21.70
CA LYS A 11 -31.67 -1.93 -21.33
C LYS A 11 -31.90 -2.90 -22.50
N PRO A 12 -30.88 -3.54 -23.09
CA PRO A 12 -31.08 -4.79 -23.78
C PRO A 12 -31.29 -5.89 -22.71
N ASN A 13 -32.51 -6.44 -22.67
CA ASN A 13 -32.86 -7.63 -21.87
C ASN A 13 -32.17 -8.89 -22.44
N GLN A 14 -30.87 -9.05 -22.19
CA GLN A 14 -30.27 -10.37 -22.09
C GLN A 14 -29.81 -10.53 -20.64
N ARG A 15 -30.42 -11.47 -19.91
CA ARG A 15 -29.91 -11.90 -18.60
C ARG A 15 -28.53 -12.53 -18.85
N ILE A 16 -27.47 -11.75 -18.67
CA ILE A 16 -26.12 -12.30 -18.59
C ILE A 16 -26.10 -13.24 -17.38
N SER A 17 -25.74 -14.50 -17.60
CA SER A 17 -25.74 -15.52 -16.55
C SER A 17 -24.54 -15.31 -15.63
N ASN A 18 -24.75 -14.68 -14.46
CA ASN A 18 -23.71 -14.43 -13.44
C ASN A 18 -23.42 -15.66 -12.56
N LYS A 19 -23.63 -16.88 -13.08
CA LYS A 19 -23.47 -18.10 -12.29
C LYS A 19 -21.98 -18.34 -12.02
N LYS A 20 -21.61 -18.35 -10.73
CA LYS A 20 -20.27 -18.72 -10.29
C LYS A 20 -19.97 -20.18 -10.62
N THR A 21 -18.72 -20.46 -10.98
CA THR A 21 -18.29 -21.81 -11.32
C THR A 21 -18.22 -22.72 -10.10
N GLY A 22 -18.49 -24.02 -10.30
CA GLY A 22 -18.22 -25.07 -9.32
C GLY A 22 -16.83 -25.71 -9.48
N ILE A 23 -16.00 -25.22 -10.40
CA ILE A 23 -14.66 -25.76 -10.64
C ILE A 23 -13.78 -25.56 -9.40
N SER A 24 -13.13 -26.63 -8.95
CA SER A 24 -12.10 -26.55 -7.92
C SER A 24 -10.88 -25.82 -8.44
N LEU A 25 -10.48 -24.72 -7.77
CA LEU A 25 -9.25 -24.00 -8.08
C LEU A 25 -8.02 -24.91 -7.90
N GLU A 26 -8.05 -25.84 -6.96
CA GLU A 26 -6.98 -26.81 -6.72
C GLU A 26 -6.72 -27.68 -7.97
N THR A 27 -7.80 -28.20 -8.57
CA THR A 27 -7.71 -28.97 -9.82
C THR A 27 -7.25 -28.09 -10.97
N LEU A 28 -7.76 -26.86 -11.03
CA LEU A 28 -7.46 -25.92 -12.10
C LEU A 28 -5.97 -25.57 -12.14
N ILE A 29 -5.37 -25.23 -10.99
CA ILE A 29 -3.95 -24.84 -10.94
C ILE A 29 -2.99 -25.99 -11.24
N LYS A 30 -3.42 -27.25 -11.05
CA LYS A 30 -2.66 -28.45 -11.46
C LYS A 30 -2.68 -28.65 -12.98
N GLN A 31 -3.63 -28.02 -13.70
CA GLN A 31 -3.83 -28.16 -15.14
C GLN A 31 -3.65 -26.82 -15.85
N LYS A 32 -2.40 -26.39 -16.03
CA LYS A 32 -2.07 -25.13 -16.71
C LYS A 32 -2.76 -25.02 -18.07
N ASN A 33 -3.54 -23.97 -18.25
CA ASN A 33 -4.24 -23.66 -19.49
C ASN A 33 -4.53 -22.15 -19.59
N ASN A 34 -5.11 -21.71 -20.70
CA ASN A 34 -5.32 -20.27 -21.00
C ASN A 34 -6.63 -19.69 -20.40
N SER A 35 -7.32 -20.39 -19.51
CA SER A 35 -8.58 -19.92 -18.90
C SER A 35 -8.38 -19.14 -17.59
N TYR A 36 -7.14 -19.02 -17.12
CA TYR A 36 -6.79 -18.25 -15.92
C TYR A 36 -5.35 -17.74 -16.01
N VAL A 37 -5.04 -16.75 -15.18
CA VAL A 37 -3.69 -16.21 -14.95
C VAL A 37 -3.44 -16.25 -13.46
N ILE A 38 -2.27 -16.77 -13.05
CA ILE A 38 -1.79 -16.64 -11.67
C ILE A 38 -1.17 -15.25 -11.55
N THR A 39 -1.71 -14.42 -10.67
CA THR A 39 -1.22 -13.06 -10.44
C THR A 39 -0.08 -13.05 -9.42
N ASN A 40 -0.16 -13.88 -8.38
CA ASN A 40 0.92 -14.09 -7.41
C ASN A 40 0.91 -15.54 -6.89
N ASP A 41 2.09 -16.09 -6.59
CA ASP A 41 2.28 -17.42 -6.00
C ASP A 41 3.54 -17.38 -5.12
N TYR A 42 3.35 -17.42 -3.81
CA TYR A 42 4.46 -17.34 -2.86
C TYR A 42 4.18 -18.17 -1.60
N VAL A 43 5.24 -18.48 -0.87
CA VAL A 43 5.17 -19.13 0.44
C VAL A 43 5.60 -18.13 1.50
N SER A 44 4.75 -17.89 2.49
CA SER A 44 5.11 -17.10 3.66
C SER A 44 6.24 -17.80 4.40
N LYS A 45 7.42 -17.16 4.49
CA LYS A 45 8.56 -17.73 5.23
C LYS A 45 8.23 -17.94 6.71
N LYS A 46 7.32 -17.11 7.25
CA LYS A 46 6.91 -17.15 8.66
C LYS A 46 6.01 -18.32 9.00
N THR A 47 5.01 -18.61 8.16
CA THR A 47 3.96 -19.59 8.48
C THR A 47 4.07 -20.88 7.67
N GLY A 48 4.85 -20.89 6.58
CA GLY A 48 4.89 -21.99 5.61
C GLY A 48 3.63 -22.09 4.75
N ILE A 49 2.67 -21.17 4.89
CA ILE A 49 1.46 -21.14 4.06
C ILE A 49 1.84 -20.67 2.66
N ARG A 50 1.40 -21.44 1.66
CA ARG A 50 1.49 -21.04 0.25
C ARG A 50 0.22 -20.33 -0.17
N HIS A 51 0.37 -19.10 -0.67
CA HIS A 51 -0.70 -18.27 -1.20
C HIS A 51 -0.65 -18.27 -2.71
N VAL A 52 -1.75 -18.63 -3.37
CA VAL A 52 -1.89 -18.54 -4.82
C VAL A 52 -3.08 -17.66 -5.15
N TYR A 53 -2.81 -16.56 -5.84
CA TYR A 53 -3.80 -15.59 -6.31
C TYR A 53 -3.94 -15.71 -7.82
N LEU A 54 -5.17 -15.64 -8.32
CA LEU A 54 -5.46 -15.86 -9.72
C LEU A 54 -6.71 -15.12 -10.18
N ARG A 55 -6.75 -14.83 -11.48
CA ARG A 55 -7.90 -14.27 -12.19
C ARG A 55 -8.30 -15.20 -13.31
N GLN A 56 -9.58 -15.19 -13.66
CA GLN A 56 -10.05 -15.86 -14.87
C GLN A 56 -9.44 -15.16 -16.09
N ALA A 57 -9.36 -15.86 -17.22
CA ALA A 57 -8.82 -15.31 -18.45
C ALA A 57 -9.73 -15.62 -19.65
N VAL A 58 -9.83 -14.65 -20.54
CA VAL A 58 -10.48 -14.80 -21.86
C VAL A 58 -9.38 -14.78 -22.91
N ASP A 59 -9.25 -15.88 -23.64
CA ASP A 59 -8.23 -16.06 -24.67
C ASP A 59 -6.79 -15.84 -24.16
N GLY A 60 -6.56 -16.06 -22.86
CA GLY A 60 -5.30 -15.87 -22.14
C GLY A 60 -5.00 -14.42 -21.71
N ILE A 61 -5.97 -13.51 -21.79
CA ILE A 61 -5.92 -12.16 -21.21
C ILE A 61 -6.71 -12.19 -19.90
N GLU A 62 -6.11 -11.67 -18.83
CA GLU A 62 -6.72 -11.70 -17.48
C GLU A 62 -8.02 -10.89 -17.41
N VAL A 63 -8.93 -11.27 -16.51
CA VAL A 63 -10.22 -10.64 -16.26
C VAL A 63 -10.26 -10.07 -14.84
N GLN A 64 -10.11 -8.76 -14.70
CA GLN A 64 -10.38 -8.04 -13.47
C GLN A 64 -11.87 -8.17 -13.08
N GLY A 65 -12.15 -8.33 -11.80
CA GLY A 65 -13.48 -8.64 -11.27
C GLY A 65 -13.73 -10.13 -11.07
N THR A 66 -12.73 -10.99 -11.33
CA THR A 66 -12.78 -12.45 -11.11
C THR A 66 -11.70 -12.94 -10.14
N GLU A 67 -11.16 -12.04 -9.33
CA GLU A 67 -10.13 -12.29 -8.33
C GLU A 67 -10.49 -13.49 -7.47
N SER A 68 -9.58 -14.44 -7.38
CA SER A 68 -9.75 -15.69 -6.66
C SER A 68 -8.44 -16.06 -5.98
N SER A 69 -8.53 -16.86 -4.92
CA SER A 69 -7.37 -17.32 -4.18
C SER A 69 -7.53 -18.75 -3.68
N ILE A 70 -6.40 -19.42 -3.51
CA ILE A 70 -6.31 -20.71 -2.86
C ILE A 70 -5.04 -20.76 -2.02
N HIS A 71 -5.19 -21.25 -0.79
CA HIS A 71 -4.15 -21.23 0.22
C HIS A 71 -3.90 -22.66 0.72
N PHE A 72 -2.63 -23.02 0.82
CA PHE A 72 -2.19 -24.34 1.24
C PHE A 72 -1.36 -24.23 2.52
N ASP A 73 -1.56 -25.15 3.45
CA ASP A 73 -0.61 -25.32 4.55
C ASP A 73 0.72 -25.89 4.04
N ALA A 74 1.70 -26.01 4.94
CA ALA A 74 3.03 -26.54 4.63
C ALA A 74 3.03 -28.02 4.17
N SER A 75 1.95 -28.78 4.40
CA SER A 75 1.81 -30.15 3.91
C SER A 75 1.29 -30.22 2.47
N GLY A 76 0.84 -29.09 1.93
CA GLY A 76 0.16 -29.00 0.63
C GLY A 76 -1.34 -29.25 0.70
N THR A 77 -1.94 -29.22 1.90
CA THR A 77 -3.39 -29.34 2.07
C THR A 77 -4.05 -27.98 1.93
N VAL A 78 -5.16 -27.92 1.18
CA VAL A 78 -5.94 -26.67 1.03
C VAL A 78 -6.58 -26.30 2.37
N ILE A 79 -6.26 -25.12 2.88
CA ILE A 79 -6.86 -24.57 4.12
C ILE A 79 -8.01 -23.61 3.83
N LEU A 80 -7.91 -22.86 2.73
CA LEU A 80 -8.93 -21.90 2.32
C LEU A 80 -8.90 -21.73 0.80
N SER A 81 -10.09 -21.56 0.21
CA SER A 81 -10.23 -21.16 -1.19
C SER A 81 -11.37 -20.16 -1.34
N HIS A 82 -11.11 -19.10 -2.08
CA HIS A 82 -12.09 -18.12 -2.54
C HIS A 82 -12.16 -18.18 -4.06
N ASN A 83 -13.32 -18.55 -4.62
CA ASN A 83 -13.50 -18.67 -6.07
C ASN A 83 -14.60 -17.72 -6.55
N ASN A 84 -14.19 -16.72 -7.33
CA ASN A 84 -15.07 -15.75 -7.97
C ASN A 84 -15.17 -15.92 -9.50
N PHE A 85 -14.69 -17.04 -10.05
CA PHE A 85 -14.76 -17.29 -11.49
C PHE A 85 -16.20 -17.53 -11.94
N LEU A 86 -16.50 -17.07 -13.15
CA LEU A 86 -17.79 -17.29 -13.80
C LEU A 86 -17.78 -18.63 -14.55
N GLU A 87 -18.91 -19.34 -14.53
CA GLU A 87 -19.09 -20.63 -15.21
C GLU A 87 -18.88 -20.50 -16.73
N ASN A 88 -19.32 -19.38 -17.33
CA ASN A 88 -19.15 -19.12 -18.76
C ASN A 88 -18.79 -17.65 -19.04
N ILE A 89 -17.56 -17.26 -18.68
CA ILE A 89 -17.03 -15.91 -18.93
C ILE A 89 -17.12 -15.50 -20.41
N GLN A 90 -17.00 -16.44 -21.34
CA GLN A 90 -17.08 -16.12 -22.77
C GLN A 90 -18.46 -15.58 -23.18
N SER A 91 -19.53 -15.99 -22.47
CA SER A 91 -20.88 -15.49 -22.71
C SER A 91 -21.13 -14.06 -22.20
N THR A 92 -20.26 -13.54 -21.34
CA THR A 92 -20.38 -12.19 -20.78
C THR A 92 -19.57 -11.17 -21.58
N VAL A 93 -18.71 -11.62 -22.50
CA VAL A 93 -17.85 -10.74 -23.30
C VAL A 93 -18.68 -9.90 -24.25
N THR A 94 -18.62 -8.58 -24.07
CA THR A 94 -19.36 -7.60 -24.88
C THR A 94 -18.57 -7.15 -26.09
N ASN A 95 -17.24 -7.10 -25.98
CA ASN A 95 -16.32 -6.71 -27.04
C ASN A 95 -14.94 -7.35 -26.84
N LYS A 96 -14.30 -7.78 -27.94
CA LYS A 96 -12.92 -8.33 -27.96
C LYS A 96 -11.95 -7.51 -28.81
N SER A 97 -12.44 -6.52 -29.55
CA SER A 97 -11.63 -5.71 -30.45
C SER A 97 -10.75 -4.77 -29.66
N VAL A 98 -9.50 -4.61 -30.10
CA VAL A 98 -8.56 -3.62 -29.56
C VAL A 98 -8.21 -2.68 -30.71
N ALA A 99 -8.68 -1.44 -30.63
CA ALA A 99 -8.39 -0.42 -31.63
C ALA A 99 -7.26 0.53 -31.19
N LEU A 100 -7.12 0.73 -29.88
CA LEU A 100 -6.09 1.59 -29.30
C LEU A 100 -4.88 0.79 -28.84
N ASN A 101 -3.69 1.32 -29.08
CA ASN A 101 -2.47 0.90 -28.39
C ASN A 101 -2.34 1.57 -27.01
N ALA A 102 -1.36 1.14 -26.21
CA ALA A 102 -1.14 1.63 -24.86
C ALA A 102 -0.94 3.16 -24.79
N SER A 103 -0.10 3.72 -25.67
CA SER A 103 0.14 5.17 -25.71
C SER A 103 -1.12 5.96 -26.04
N GLN A 104 -1.93 5.46 -26.97
CA GLN A 104 -3.21 6.09 -27.33
C GLN A 104 -4.19 6.06 -26.15
N ALA A 105 -4.21 4.98 -25.35
CA ALA A 105 -5.04 4.93 -24.15
C ALA A 105 -4.61 5.95 -23.09
N ILE A 106 -3.30 6.12 -22.85
CA ILE A 106 -2.77 7.15 -21.95
C ILE A 106 -3.15 8.55 -22.45
N VAL A 107 -3.00 8.82 -23.75
CA VAL A 107 -3.42 10.09 -24.36
C VAL A 107 -4.93 10.31 -24.17
N SER A 108 -5.76 9.28 -24.31
CA SER A 108 -7.19 9.37 -24.07
C SER A 108 -7.52 9.74 -22.62
N VAL A 109 -6.82 9.17 -21.64
CA VAL A 109 -6.99 9.54 -20.22
C VAL A 109 -6.57 10.98 -19.98
N ALA A 110 -5.39 11.37 -20.46
CA ALA A 110 -4.90 12.75 -20.30
C ALA A 110 -5.89 13.77 -20.88
N ASN A 111 -6.46 13.50 -22.05
CA ASN A 111 -7.48 14.38 -22.66
C ASN A 111 -8.78 14.45 -21.83
N GLN A 112 -9.26 13.33 -21.30
CA GLN A 112 -10.51 13.29 -20.52
C GLN A 112 -10.35 13.91 -19.13
N MET A 113 -9.18 13.76 -18.52
CA MET A 113 -8.86 14.30 -17.20
C MET A 113 -8.28 15.73 -17.26
N ASN A 114 -8.06 16.27 -18.47
CA ASN A 114 -7.42 17.56 -18.72
C ASN A 114 -5.98 17.65 -18.17
N TYR A 115 -5.22 16.56 -18.24
CA TYR A 115 -3.81 16.56 -17.84
C TYR A 115 -2.91 17.20 -18.91
N PRO A 116 -1.89 17.99 -18.50
CA PRO A 116 -0.93 18.58 -19.42
C PRO A 116 0.10 17.54 -19.88
N LEU A 117 -0.29 16.67 -20.83
CA LEU A 117 0.56 15.59 -21.31
C LEU A 117 1.79 16.13 -22.05
N GLY A 118 2.97 15.81 -21.51
CA GLY A 118 4.27 16.04 -22.13
C GLY A 118 4.70 14.90 -23.05
N ASN A 119 6.01 14.75 -23.23
CA ASN A 119 6.58 13.68 -24.06
C ASN A 119 6.41 12.31 -23.39
N LEU A 120 5.70 11.41 -24.06
CA LEU A 120 5.36 10.09 -23.57
C LEU A 120 6.28 9.04 -24.22
N GLU A 121 7.02 8.30 -23.40
CA GLU A 121 8.01 7.32 -23.82
C GLU A 121 7.84 5.98 -23.09
N ILE A 122 8.04 4.89 -23.81
CA ILE A 122 8.04 3.54 -23.22
C ILE A 122 9.38 3.31 -22.55
N ILE A 123 9.36 3.04 -21.25
CA ILE A 123 10.54 2.65 -20.46
C ILE A 123 10.74 1.13 -20.52
N LYS A 124 9.65 0.37 -20.37
CA LYS A 124 9.66 -1.09 -20.32
C LYS A 124 8.44 -1.63 -21.04
N GLN A 125 8.61 -2.74 -21.76
CA GLN A 125 7.50 -3.49 -22.34
C GLN A 125 7.71 -4.98 -22.08
N GLU A 126 6.69 -5.63 -21.53
CA GLU A 126 6.73 -7.05 -21.20
C GLU A 126 6.13 -7.88 -22.32
N GLN A 127 6.65 -9.10 -22.47
CA GLN A 127 6.10 -10.06 -23.43
C GLN A 127 4.88 -10.75 -22.82
N GLY A 128 3.78 -10.82 -23.56
CA GLY A 128 2.58 -11.49 -23.10
C GLY A 128 1.32 -11.00 -23.78
N LYS A 129 0.20 -11.66 -23.48
CA LYS A 129 -1.10 -11.31 -24.06
C LYS A 129 -1.69 -10.04 -23.46
N ASN A 130 -1.36 -9.73 -22.20
CA ASN A 130 -1.77 -8.50 -21.53
C ASN A 130 -1.00 -7.27 -22.02
N LYS A 131 0.01 -7.40 -22.90
CA LYS A 131 0.76 -6.26 -23.47
C LYS A 131 1.20 -5.22 -22.43
N GLN A 132 1.64 -5.69 -21.27
CA GLN A 132 2.03 -4.82 -20.15
C GLN A 132 3.22 -3.95 -20.54
N ALA A 133 3.19 -2.69 -20.13
CA ALA A 133 4.24 -1.72 -20.36
C ALA A 133 4.32 -0.71 -19.21
N ILE A 134 5.45 -0.03 -19.11
CA ILE A 134 5.70 1.09 -18.21
C ILE A 134 6.13 2.27 -19.07
N PHE A 135 5.43 3.39 -18.91
CA PHE A 135 5.75 4.66 -19.54
C PHE A 135 6.40 5.61 -18.54
N ASN A 136 7.15 6.58 -19.04
CA ASN A 136 7.64 7.67 -18.23
C ASN A 136 6.50 8.51 -17.63
N LYS A 137 6.84 9.33 -16.63
CA LYS A 137 5.96 10.28 -15.94
C LYS A 137 5.18 11.23 -16.86
N ALA A 138 5.78 11.58 -18.00
CA ALA A 138 5.21 12.44 -19.06
C ALA A 138 4.57 13.77 -18.58
N GLY A 139 5.01 14.30 -17.44
CA GLY A 139 4.49 15.54 -16.85
C GLY A 139 3.09 15.44 -16.22
N ILE A 140 2.48 14.25 -16.23
CA ILE A 140 1.12 14.04 -15.71
C ILE A 140 1.08 13.14 -14.47
N SER A 141 2.19 12.48 -14.17
CA SER A 141 2.32 11.54 -13.05
C SER A 141 3.59 11.83 -12.26
N SER A 142 3.55 11.69 -10.93
CA SER A 142 4.73 11.79 -10.07
C SER A 142 5.54 10.49 -10.09
N GLU A 143 4.95 9.39 -10.57
CA GLU A 143 5.58 8.09 -10.78
C GLU A 143 5.43 7.59 -12.22
N ASN A 144 6.28 6.65 -12.63
CA ASN A 144 6.16 6.04 -13.96
C ASN A 144 4.79 5.37 -14.13
N ILE A 145 4.22 5.42 -15.32
CA ILE A 145 2.84 5.03 -15.61
C ILE A 145 2.81 3.56 -16.04
N PRO A 146 2.38 2.60 -15.18
CA PRO A 146 2.11 1.24 -15.63
C PRO A 146 0.83 1.21 -16.45
N ILE A 147 0.81 0.33 -17.45
CA ILE A 147 -0.35 0.07 -18.27
C ILE A 147 -0.39 -1.39 -18.72
N LYS A 148 -1.57 -1.99 -18.74
CA LYS A 148 -1.79 -3.35 -19.25
C LYS A 148 -3.15 -3.51 -19.89
N LEU A 149 -3.22 -4.34 -20.92
CA LEU A 149 -4.44 -4.77 -21.57
C LEU A 149 -5.06 -5.91 -20.75
N MET A 150 -6.33 -5.76 -20.40
CA MET A 150 -7.07 -6.77 -19.67
C MET A 150 -8.55 -6.74 -20.02
N TYR A 151 -9.30 -7.70 -19.51
CA TYR A 151 -10.75 -7.63 -19.47
C TYR A 151 -11.21 -7.09 -18.11
N TYR A 152 -12.28 -6.30 -18.11
CA TYR A 152 -12.94 -5.82 -16.90
C TYR A 152 -14.37 -6.35 -16.87
N PHE A 153 -14.64 -7.22 -15.91
CA PHE A 153 -15.98 -7.75 -15.66
C PHE A 153 -16.70 -6.89 -14.63
N ARG A 154 -17.91 -6.46 -14.98
CA ARG A 154 -18.85 -5.82 -14.05
C ARG A 154 -20.15 -6.59 -14.04
N GLU A 155 -20.66 -6.85 -12.84
CA GLU A 155 -21.93 -7.54 -12.68
C GLU A 155 -23.05 -6.76 -13.40
N ASN A 156 -23.90 -7.47 -14.14
CA ASN A 156 -25.01 -6.90 -14.94
C ASN A 156 -24.61 -6.01 -16.13
N ILE A 157 -23.32 -5.78 -16.36
CA ILE A 157 -22.81 -5.04 -17.53
C ILE A 157 -22.13 -5.99 -18.52
N GLY A 158 -21.37 -6.96 -18.01
CA GLY A 158 -20.60 -7.92 -18.80
C GLY A 158 -19.09 -7.65 -18.73
N THR A 159 -18.36 -8.22 -19.69
CA THR A 159 -16.90 -8.25 -19.72
C THR A 159 -16.39 -7.46 -20.92
N THR A 160 -15.74 -6.32 -20.65
CA THR A 160 -15.24 -5.40 -21.69
C THR A 160 -13.72 -5.45 -21.72
N ILE A 161 -13.12 -5.43 -22.92
CA ILE A 161 -11.66 -5.32 -23.06
C ILE A 161 -11.21 -3.86 -22.84
N VAL A 162 -10.25 -3.68 -21.95
CA VAL A 162 -9.78 -2.37 -21.48
C VAL A 162 -8.26 -2.28 -21.41
N TRP A 163 -7.76 -1.06 -21.44
CA TRP A 163 -6.44 -0.73 -20.89
C TRP A 163 -6.63 -0.29 -19.43
N GLU A 164 -5.97 -1.00 -18.51
CA GLU A 164 -5.80 -0.55 -17.13
C GLU A 164 -4.48 0.22 -17.03
N LEU A 165 -4.52 1.43 -16.48
CA LEU A 165 -3.32 2.26 -16.25
C LEU A 165 -3.46 3.07 -14.98
N SER A 166 -2.35 3.36 -14.30
CA SER A 166 -2.37 4.21 -13.10
C SER A 166 -1.52 5.47 -13.24
N ILE A 167 -2.01 6.57 -12.66
CA ILE A 167 -1.37 7.89 -12.66
C ILE A 167 -1.40 8.43 -11.23
N ALA A 168 -0.22 8.71 -10.68
CA ALA A 168 -0.07 9.42 -9.41
C ALA A 168 -0.13 10.93 -9.71
N GLU A 169 -1.23 11.61 -9.43
CA GLU A 169 -1.40 12.99 -9.90
C GLU A 169 -0.34 13.94 -9.30
N ASN A 170 0.20 14.84 -10.12
CA ASN A 170 1.16 15.86 -9.66
C ASN A 170 0.51 17.02 -8.89
N ASN A 171 -0.80 17.23 -9.09
CA ASN A 171 -1.51 18.40 -8.57
C ASN A 171 -2.53 18.04 -7.48
N SER A 172 -2.50 16.81 -6.99
CA SER A 172 -3.38 16.32 -5.92
C SER A 172 -2.70 15.19 -5.17
N SER A 173 -3.29 14.78 -4.04
CA SER A 173 -2.84 13.58 -3.32
C SER A 173 -3.38 12.28 -3.93
N ASP A 174 -4.20 12.35 -4.98
CA ASP A 174 -4.83 11.18 -5.58
C ASP A 174 -3.87 10.38 -6.46
N TRP A 175 -4.04 9.06 -6.41
CA TRP A 175 -3.42 8.13 -7.32
C TRP A 175 -4.51 7.31 -7.99
N TRP A 176 -4.84 7.64 -9.23
CA TRP A 176 -5.95 7.02 -9.94
C TRP A 176 -5.51 5.77 -10.70
N ASN A 177 -6.25 4.68 -10.58
CA ASN A 177 -6.19 3.53 -11.47
C ASN A 177 -7.41 3.55 -12.40
N PHE A 178 -7.19 3.69 -13.71
CA PHE A 178 -8.23 3.85 -14.73
C PHE A 178 -8.48 2.57 -15.49
N ARG A 179 -9.75 2.30 -15.84
CA ARG A 179 -10.14 1.31 -16.84
C ARG A 179 -10.66 2.04 -18.07
N VAL A 180 -9.93 1.91 -19.17
CA VAL A 180 -10.16 2.65 -20.42
C VAL A 180 -10.61 1.67 -21.50
N ASP A 181 -11.76 1.89 -22.11
CA ASP A 181 -12.25 1.04 -23.21
C ASP A 181 -11.21 0.95 -24.33
N ALA A 182 -10.78 -0.26 -24.68
CA ALA A 182 -9.67 -0.46 -25.62
C ALA A 182 -10.04 -0.16 -27.09
N VAL A 183 -11.28 0.22 -27.37
CA VAL A 183 -11.74 0.66 -28.70
C VAL A 183 -11.97 2.16 -28.73
N SER A 184 -12.77 2.71 -27.82
CA SER A 184 -13.15 4.13 -27.86
C SER A 184 -12.18 5.05 -27.12
N GLY A 185 -11.40 4.51 -26.18
CA GLY A 185 -10.57 5.30 -25.29
C GLY A 185 -11.35 5.97 -24.16
N THR A 186 -12.64 5.68 -24.01
CA THR A 186 -13.47 6.23 -22.94
C THR A 186 -13.05 5.65 -21.58
N ILE A 187 -12.88 6.49 -20.57
CA ILE A 187 -12.75 6.02 -19.18
C ILE A 187 -14.10 5.45 -18.77
N ILE A 188 -14.16 4.13 -18.56
CA ILE A 188 -15.40 3.46 -18.15
C ILE A 188 -15.50 3.27 -16.65
N ASP A 189 -14.38 3.41 -15.95
CA ASP A 189 -14.25 3.26 -14.50
C ASP A 189 -12.90 3.79 -13.99
N LYS A 190 -12.82 4.17 -12.71
CA LYS A 190 -11.57 4.53 -12.02
C LYS A 190 -11.68 4.34 -10.50
N ASP A 191 -10.58 3.95 -9.85
CA ASP A 191 -10.47 3.85 -8.39
C ASP A 191 -9.30 4.70 -7.89
N ASN A 192 -9.42 5.25 -6.68
CA ASN A 192 -8.34 5.97 -6.03
C ASN A 192 -7.53 5.02 -5.16
N LEU A 193 -6.22 4.96 -5.36
CA LEU A 193 -5.29 4.16 -4.57
C LEU A 193 -4.79 4.92 -3.32
N THR A 194 -5.17 6.19 -3.17
CA THR A 194 -4.92 6.99 -1.98
C THR A 194 -6.03 6.79 -0.96
N SER A 195 -5.67 6.27 0.21
CA SER A 195 -6.52 6.28 1.40
C SER A 195 -6.25 7.55 2.20
N TYR A 196 -7.31 8.21 2.66
CA TYR A 196 -7.21 9.44 3.44
C TYR A 196 -7.68 9.19 4.87
N CYS A 197 -6.83 9.55 5.84
CA CYS A 197 -7.16 9.54 7.26
C CYS A 197 -8.22 10.59 7.57
N ASN A 198 -9.51 10.29 7.54
CA ASN A 198 -10.54 11.29 7.89
C ASN A 198 -10.63 11.53 9.41
N ILE A 199 -9.52 11.92 10.05
CA ILE A 199 -9.34 12.08 11.51
C ILE A 199 -10.31 13.12 12.09
N LEU A 200 -10.72 14.14 11.31
CA LEU A 200 -11.73 15.12 11.71
C LEU A 200 -13.15 14.78 11.24
N GLY A 201 -13.32 13.63 10.60
CA GLY A 201 -14.57 13.15 10.05
C GLY A 201 -15.49 12.55 11.10
N ASN A 202 -16.80 12.64 10.85
CA ASN A 202 -17.75 11.91 11.69
C ASN A 202 -17.73 10.41 11.32
N HIS A 203 -17.26 9.55 12.24
CA HIS A 203 -17.31 8.09 12.12
C HIS A 203 -18.70 7.48 12.42
N GLU A 204 -19.75 8.30 12.61
CA GLU A 204 -21.09 7.83 13.01
C GLU A 204 -21.89 7.13 11.90
N GLU A 205 -21.47 7.15 10.64
CA GLU A 205 -22.22 6.54 9.53
C GLU A 205 -21.75 5.11 9.18
N HIS A 206 -21.59 4.25 10.18
CA HIS A 206 -21.69 2.81 9.93
C HIS A 206 -23.18 2.45 9.83
N THR A 207 -23.76 2.46 8.62
CA THR A 207 -25.04 1.78 8.44
C THR A 207 -24.84 0.31 8.83
N PRO A 208 -25.61 -0.26 9.77
CA PRO A 208 -25.54 -1.67 10.05
C PRO A 208 -26.08 -2.39 8.82
N SER A 209 -25.22 -2.75 7.88
CA SER A 209 -25.56 -3.81 6.95
C SER A 209 -25.77 -5.04 7.82
N ASN A 210 -27.03 -5.48 7.99
CA ASN A 210 -27.39 -6.72 8.67
C ASN A 210 -26.38 -7.79 8.23
N PRO A 211 -25.44 -8.22 9.08
CA PRO A 211 -24.53 -9.26 8.69
C PRO A 211 -25.41 -10.50 8.62
N THR A 212 -25.73 -10.96 7.41
CA THR A 212 -25.92 -12.39 7.25
C THR A 212 -24.66 -12.99 7.83
N LYS A 213 -24.77 -13.62 9.01
CA LYS A 213 -23.68 -14.36 9.65
C LYS A 213 -23.14 -15.36 8.64
N SER A 214 -22.20 -14.92 7.82
CA SER A 214 -21.28 -15.81 7.14
C SER A 214 -20.44 -16.34 8.28
N THR A 215 -20.76 -17.54 8.71
CA THR A 215 -19.90 -18.31 9.59
C THR A 215 -18.73 -18.75 8.73
N SER A 216 -17.83 -17.82 8.41
CA SER A 216 -16.48 -18.23 8.07
C SER A 216 -15.97 -18.94 9.33
N ASN A 217 -15.61 -20.21 9.18
CA ASN A 217 -14.89 -20.89 10.24
C ASN A 217 -13.64 -20.05 10.52
N PHE A 218 -13.42 -19.67 11.77
CA PHE A 218 -12.17 -19.03 12.17
C PHE A 218 -11.03 -19.99 11.81
N ILE A 219 -10.26 -19.64 10.78
CA ILE A 219 -9.01 -20.32 10.43
C ILE A 219 -7.93 -19.64 11.28
N GLY A 220 -8.01 -19.88 12.59
CA GLY A 220 -6.99 -19.49 13.56
C GLY A 220 -5.69 -20.25 13.34
N PRO A 221 -4.58 -19.79 13.95
CA PRO A 221 -3.24 -20.13 13.48
C PRO A 221 -3.07 -21.63 13.32
N VAL A 222 -2.58 -22.03 12.13
CA VAL A 222 -2.42 -23.45 11.71
C VAL A 222 -1.58 -24.24 12.72
N GLN A 223 -0.72 -23.55 13.47
CA GLN A 223 -0.18 -23.94 14.77
C GLN A 223 -0.08 -22.69 15.64
N ASP A 224 -0.51 -22.76 16.91
CA ASP A 224 0.06 -21.88 17.92
C ASP A 224 1.57 -22.11 17.88
N ILE A 225 2.33 -21.11 17.40
CA ILE A 225 3.75 -21.09 17.69
C ILE A 225 3.79 -20.92 19.20
N GLU A 226 4.04 -22.02 19.93
CA GLU A 226 4.45 -21.93 21.31
C GLU A 226 5.72 -21.08 21.31
N TYR A 227 5.56 -19.79 21.58
CA TYR A 227 6.66 -18.96 22.03
C TYR A 227 7.08 -19.54 23.36
N SER A 228 8.00 -20.50 23.31
CA SER A 228 8.76 -20.83 24.50
C SER A 228 9.41 -19.51 24.91
N ASN A 229 8.97 -18.95 26.04
CA ASN A 229 9.71 -17.93 26.77
C ASN A 229 10.99 -18.55 27.36
N THR A 230 11.70 -19.35 26.57
CA THR A 230 13.10 -19.59 26.82
C THR A 230 13.80 -18.37 26.26
N SER A 231 14.41 -17.59 27.14
CA SER A 231 15.49 -16.68 26.82
C SER A 231 16.63 -17.50 26.21
N GLN A 232 16.41 -18.00 24.99
CA GLN A 232 17.43 -18.56 24.15
C GLN A 232 18.25 -17.35 23.72
N ASN A 233 19.40 -17.19 24.37
CA ASN A 233 20.49 -16.41 23.82
C ASN A 233 20.84 -17.04 22.47
N TYR A 234 20.13 -16.64 21.41
CA TYR A 234 20.54 -16.92 20.05
C TYR A 234 21.85 -16.18 19.87
N TYR A 235 22.93 -16.93 19.99
CA TYR A 235 24.26 -16.49 19.61
C TYR A 235 24.28 -16.45 18.09
N PHE A 236 23.71 -15.38 17.54
CA PHE A 236 23.96 -15.04 16.14
C PHE A 236 25.45 -14.72 16.04
N PRO A 237 26.20 -15.28 15.08
CA PRO A 237 27.52 -14.75 14.78
C PRO A 237 27.31 -13.26 14.51
N ALA A 238 27.98 -12.40 15.27
CA ALA A 238 27.98 -10.98 15.02
C ALA A 238 28.36 -10.78 13.55
N ILE A 239 27.39 -10.40 12.72
CA ILE A 239 27.71 -9.80 11.44
C ILE A 239 28.47 -8.52 11.81
N PRO A 240 29.68 -8.30 11.30
CA PRO A 240 30.44 -7.10 11.62
C PRO A 240 29.59 -5.89 11.25
N PHE A 241 29.26 -5.11 12.28
CA PHE A 241 28.73 -3.75 12.30
C PHE A 241 28.01 -3.25 11.03
N ALA A 242 26.67 -3.32 11.03
CA ALA A 242 25.91 -2.20 10.49
C ALA A 242 26.45 -0.91 11.12
N PRO A 243 26.64 0.18 10.36
CA PRO A 243 27.19 1.41 10.92
C PRO A 243 26.28 1.89 12.04
N ALA A 244 26.85 2.20 13.21
CA ALA A 244 26.07 2.48 14.39
C ALA A 244 25.26 3.78 14.21
N ALA A 245 24.00 3.67 13.82
CA ALA A 245 23.10 4.79 13.63
C ALA A 245 22.37 5.12 14.93
N SER A 246 22.09 6.39 15.17
CA SER A 246 21.34 6.82 16.34
C SER A 246 20.33 7.90 15.98
N TYR A 247 19.13 7.80 16.56
CA TYR A 247 18.00 8.67 16.24
C TYR A 247 17.40 9.20 17.54
N ASN A 248 17.36 10.53 17.71
CA ASN A 248 16.64 11.15 18.83
C ASN A 248 15.17 11.31 18.42
N VAL A 249 14.28 10.48 18.93
CA VAL A 249 12.89 10.34 18.42
C VAL A 249 11.91 10.03 19.54
N TYR A 250 10.60 10.13 19.26
CA TYR A 250 9.57 9.55 20.11
C TYR A 250 9.54 8.04 19.87
N ALA A 251 10.46 7.32 20.51
CA ALA A 251 10.70 5.90 20.23
C ALA A 251 9.50 5.02 20.59
N MET A 252 9.25 3.98 19.79
CA MET A 252 8.25 2.94 20.07
C MET A 252 8.37 2.44 21.53
N PRO A 253 7.27 2.39 22.30
CA PRO A 253 5.86 2.55 21.90
C PRO A 253 5.29 3.98 22.09
N THR A 254 6.12 5.01 22.23
CA THR A 254 5.63 6.38 22.50
C THR A 254 4.76 6.89 21.36
N GLU A 255 3.46 7.09 21.59
CA GLU A 255 2.52 7.49 20.55
C GLU A 255 2.77 8.92 20.04
N SER A 256 3.00 9.88 20.93
CA SER A 256 3.15 11.28 20.56
C SER A 256 3.74 12.09 21.73
N PRO A 257 4.01 13.40 21.57
CA PRO A 257 4.48 14.26 22.66
C PRO A 257 3.52 14.32 23.87
N ASN A 258 2.25 13.95 23.70
CA ASN A 258 1.29 13.84 24.79
C ASN A 258 1.55 12.62 25.70
N HIS A 259 2.28 11.62 25.21
CA HIS A 259 2.43 10.30 25.84
C HIS A 259 3.82 10.05 26.43
N GLY A 260 4.83 10.83 26.02
CA GLY A 260 6.20 10.62 26.49
C GLY A 260 7.18 11.63 25.90
N GLY A 261 8.42 11.55 26.37
CA GLY A 261 9.55 12.34 25.84
C GLY A 261 10.31 11.58 24.76
N ARG A 262 11.18 12.31 24.05
CA ARG A 262 12.12 11.71 23.08
C ARG A 262 13.27 10.98 23.79
N SER A 263 13.87 10.04 23.07
CA SER A 263 15.08 9.32 23.47
C SER A 263 16.01 9.13 22.28
N LEU A 264 17.33 9.15 22.53
CA LEU A 264 18.33 8.74 21.55
C LEU A 264 18.40 7.21 21.50
N VAL A 265 17.92 6.62 20.42
CA VAL A 265 17.94 5.17 20.18
C VAL A 265 19.09 4.84 19.25
N THR A 266 19.97 3.91 19.66
CA THR A 266 21.13 3.46 18.88
C THR A 266 20.90 2.05 18.36
N ASN A 267 21.20 1.82 17.09
CA ASN A 267 21.03 0.54 16.37
C ASN A 267 19.62 -0.07 16.53
N PRO A 268 18.56 0.69 16.20
CA PRO A 268 17.18 0.20 16.33
C PRO A 268 16.79 -0.90 15.34
N GLU A 269 17.57 -1.09 14.27
CA GLU A 269 17.25 -2.01 13.18
C GLU A 269 17.10 -3.46 13.63
N ASN A 270 16.12 -4.15 13.04
CA ASN A 270 16.03 -5.60 13.13
C ASN A 270 16.83 -6.23 11.99
N LEU A 271 17.99 -6.82 12.28
CA LEU A 271 18.86 -7.42 11.25
C LEU A 271 18.28 -8.63 10.51
N THR A 272 17.10 -9.13 10.88
CA THR A 272 16.37 -10.11 10.05
C THR A 272 15.57 -9.42 8.95
N ALA A 273 14.97 -8.26 9.25
CA ALA A 273 14.17 -7.48 8.30
C ALA A 273 15.01 -6.50 7.48
N SER A 274 16.00 -5.89 8.12
CA SER A 274 16.93 -4.90 7.58
C SER A 274 18.38 -5.41 7.75
N PRO A 275 18.81 -6.42 6.98
CA PRO A 275 20.09 -7.13 7.20
C PRO A 275 21.34 -6.27 7.05
N TYR A 276 21.23 -5.16 6.33
CA TYR A 276 22.32 -4.18 6.11
C TYR A 276 22.08 -2.85 6.84
N GLY A 277 21.12 -2.84 7.79
CA GLY A 277 20.66 -1.63 8.45
C GLY A 277 19.69 -0.82 7.59
N TRP A 278 19.32 0.36 8.07
CA TRP A 278 18.28 1.17 7.44
C TRP A 278 18.78 2.09 6.32
N HIS A 279 20.10 2.26 6.14
CA HIS A 279 20.67 3.22 5.18
C HIS A 279 21.38 2.56 3.99
N ASP A 280 21.30 1.24 3.88
CA ASP A 280 21.74 0.46 2.73
C ASP A 280 20.63 0.37 1.68
N ILE A 281 20.97 0.28 0.41
CA ILE A 281 20.07 -0.06 -0.70
C ILE A 281 20.67 -1.06 -1.69
N ASP A 282 21.95 -1.43 -1.58
CA ASP A 282 22.59 -2.31 -2.58
C ASP A 282 22.93 -3.70 -2.04
N GLY A 283 22.83 -3.91 -0.72
CA GLY A 283 23.09 -5.18 -0.06
C GLY A 283 24.58 -5.46 0.10
N ILE A 284 25.41 -4.42 0.08
CA ILE A 284 26.83 -4.45 0.36
C ILE A 284 27.03 -3.80 1.73
N GLU A 285 27.86 -4.41 2.57
CA GLU A 285 28.15 -3.85 3.89
C GLU A 285 28.64 -2.39 3.80
N GLY A 286 27.84 -1.49 4.36
CA GLY A 286 28.04 -0.05 4.27
C GLY A 286 26.69 0.67 4.31
N ALA A 287 26.73 1.97 4.57
CA ALA A 287 25.57 2.80 4.29
C ALA A 287 25.84 3.59 3.01
N GLU A 288 24.93 3.52 2.04
CA GLU A 288 24.99 4.34 0.83
C GLU A 288 24.55 5.78 1.13
N TYR A 289 23.71 5.94 2.15
CA TYR A 289 23.14 7.21 2.56
C TYR A 289 23.54 7.58 3.99
N THR A 290 23.84 8.86 4.19
CA THR A 290 24.06 9.44 5.53
C THR A 290 22.93 10.39 5.93
N ASN A 291 21.81 10.29 5.25
CA ASN A 291 20.59 11.07 5.43
C ASN A 291 19.38 10.13 5.60
N THR A 292 18.17 10.67 5.74
CA THR A 292 16.91 9.91 5.94
C THR A 292 16.41 9.16 4.69
N ARG A 293 17.32 8.41 4.05
CA ARG A 293 17.06 7.54 2.91
C ARG A 293 17.67 6.16 3.13
N GLY A 294 16.99 5.15 2.63
CA GLY A 294 17.30 3.76 2.90
C GLY A 294 16.51 2.76 2.09
N ASN A 295 16.70 1.47 2.39
CA ASN A 295 16.00 0.39 1.70
C ASN A 295 14.48 0.46 1.89
N ASN A 296 14.01 0.73 3.10
CA ASN A 296 12.60 0.58 3.45
C ASN A 296 11.81 1.87 3.17
N VAL A 297 12.47 3.03 3.29
CA VAL A 297 11.84 4.35 3.23
C VAL A 297 12.82 5.43 2.76
N SER A 298 12.29 6.39 2.02
CA SER A 298 12.90 7.66 1.66
C SER A 298 12.05 8.79 2.26
N ALA A 299 12.54 9.42 3.33
CA ALA A 299 11.79 10.44 4.07
C ALA A 299 12.42 11.84 3.93
N PHE A 300 11.60 12.83 3.59
CA PHE A 300 12.03 14.23 3.38
C PHE A 300 10.89 15.21 3.67
N ASP A 301 11.24 16.47 3.89
CA ASP A 301 10.28 17.57 4.00
C ASP A 301 9.68 17.91 2.63
N GLU A 302 8.36 18.11 2.60
CA GLU A 302 7.57 18.36 1.39
C GLU A 302 6.62 19.56 1.58
N ASP A 303 6.99 20.55 2.40
CA ASP A 303 6.17 21.74 2.66
C ASP A 303 5.80 22.54 1.39
N ASP A 304 6.56 22.38 0.30
CA ASP A 304 6.39 23.07 -0.97
C ASP A 304 5.46 22.36 -1.98
N ASN A 305 4.99 21.15 -1.64
CA ASN A 305 3.99 20.39 -2.39
C ASN A 305 4.35 20.15 -3.87
N ASN A 306 5.56 19.67 -4.14
CA ASN A 306 6.06 19.42 -5.49
C ASN A 306 6.37 17.94 -5.80
N ASP A 307 6.12 17.02 -4.86
CA ASP A 307 6.37 15.58 -4.95
C ASP A 307 7.86 15.18 -5.16
N LEU A 308 8.79 16.12 -4.96
CA LEU A 308 10.22 15.90 -5.12
C LEU A 308 10.96 16.08 -3.79
N PRO A 309 12.04 15.32 -3.56
CA PRO A 309 12.82 15.51 -2.34
C PRO A 309 13.54 16.85 -2.27
N ASP A 310 13.96 17.42 -3.41
CA ASP A 310 14.68 18.70 -3.52
C ASP A 310 15.83 18.90 -2.51
N ASP A 311 16.51 17.81 -2.20
CA ASP A 311 17.58 17.71 -1.20
C ASP A 311 17.15 18.04 0.25
N ARG A 312 15.85 18.03 0.54
CA ARG A 312 15.23 18.25 1.85
C ARG A 312 15.17 17.00 2.73
N TYR A 313 16.15 16.11 2.54
CA TYR A 313 16.41 15.03 3.49
C TYR A 313 17.08 15.60 4.74
N THR A 314 16.94 14.93 5.87
CA THR A 314 17.74 15.25 7.04
C THR A 314 19.11 14.59 6.93
N TYR A 315 20.17 15.38 7.01
CA TYR A 315 21.55 14.90 6.95
C TYR A 315 22.18 14.79 8.35
N SER A 316 22.68 13.62 8.72
CA SER A 316 23.42 13.46 9.97
C SER A 316 24.67 14.38 10.00
N PRO A 317 24.92 15.14 11.09
CA PRO A 317 26.08 16.03 11.16
C PRO A 317 27.40 15.27 11.00
N GLY A 318 28.16 15.63 9.97
CA GLY A 318 29.44 14.97 9.66
C GLY A 318 29.30 13.57 9.04
N GLY A 319 28.09 13.16 8.63
CA GLY A 319 27.85 11.91 7.93
C GLY A 319 28.04 10.65 8.78
N ASN A 320 27.90 10.77 10.10
CA ASN A 320 28.17 9.68 11.06
C ASN A 320 26.92 8.90 11.48
N LEU A 321 25.76 9.16 10.85
CA LEU A 321 24.47 8.55 11.17
C LEU A 321 23.96 8.85 12.59
N ILE A 322 24.38 9.96 13.19
CA ILE A 322 23.83 10.45 14.46
C ILE A 322 22.82 11.56 14.18
N PHE A 323 21.54 11.22 14.20
CA PHE A 323 20.40 12.11 14.00
C PHE A 323 19.88 12.62 15.35
N ASP A 324 20.68 13.46 16.02
CA ASP A 324 20.36 14.08 17.30
C ASP A 324 20.04 15.56 17.14
N PHE A 325 18.81 15.84 16.72
CA PHE A 325 18.35 17.20 16.44
C PHE A 325 17.45 17.76 17.56
N PRO A 326 17.56 19.06 17.89
CA PRO A 326 16.60 19.71 18.79
C PRO A 326 15.21 19.73 18.15
N ILE A 327 14.16 19.84 18.98
CA ILE A 327 12.79 19.96 18.50
C ILE A 327 12.03 21.03 19.27
N ASN A 328 11.24 21.82 18.56
CA ASN A 328 10.15 22.60 19.13
C ASN A 328 8.81 21.93 18.78
N PRO A 329 8.06 21.40 19.74
CA PRO A 329 6.81 20.69 19.47
C PRO A 329 5.64 21.65 19.14
N VAL A 330 5.87 22.96 19.13
CA VAL A 330 4.92 23.97 18.64
C VAL A 330 5.36 24.39 17.24
N TYR A 331 4.70 23.82 16.24
CA TYR A 331 4.97 24.12 14.84
C TYR A 331 4.64 25.58 14.52
N SER A 332 5.49 26.21 13.71
CA SER A 332 5.16 27.41 12.96
C SER A 332 5.98 27.46 11.66
N PRO A 333 5.54 28.19 10.62
CA PRO A 333 6.32 28.29 9.38
C PRO A 333 7.75 28.83 9.54
N GLY A 334 8.04 29.55 10.64
CA GLY A 334 9.38 30.06 10.95
C GLY A 334 10.20 29.17 11.89
N GLU A 335 9.62 28.09 12.40
CA GLU A 335 10.23 27.11 13.30
C GLU A 335 9.49 25.79 13.12
N GLN A 336 9.93 25.03 12.12
CA GLN A 336 9.29 23.81 11.65
C GLN A 336 9.96 22.55 12.24
N SER A 337 11.20 22.67 12.73
CA SER A 337 11.98 21.55 13.29
C SER A 337 12.17 20.36 12.32
N ASP A 338 12.28 20.63 11.02
CA ASP A 338 12.32 19.66 9.90
C ASP A 338 13.23 18.47 10.18
N ASP A 339 14.48 18.74 10.59
CA ASP A 339 15.46 17.69 10.86
C ASP A 339 14.97 16.67 11.91
N ALA A 340 14.30 17.14 12.95
CA ALA A 340 13.80 16.26 14.01
C ALA A 340 12.55 15.47 13.58
N VAL A 341 11.64 16.09 12.82
CA VAL A 341 10.36 15.46 12.45
C VAL A 341 10.53 14.49 11.29
N VAL A 342 11.36 14.83 10.28
CA VAL A 342 11.73 13.91 9.19
C VAL A 342 12.52 12.71 9.74
N THR A 343 13.38 12.92 10.74
CA THR A 343 14.06 11.83 11.46
C THR A 343 13.04 10.93 12.18
N ASN A 344 12.01 11.50 12.81
CA ASN A 344 10.97 10.72 13.50
C ASN A 344 10.15 9.89 12.50
N LEU A 345 9.75 10.48 11.37
CA LEU A 345 9.04 9.79 10.29
C LEU A 345 9.87 8.65 9.68
N PHE A 346 11.15 8.88 9.42
CA PHE A 346 12.09 7.87 8.94
C PHE A 346 12.21 6.70 9.93
N TYR A 347 12.40 7.00 11.21
CA TYR A 347 12.49 5.99 12.26
C TYR A 347 11.23 5.12 12.32
N TRP A 348 10.04 5.72 12.34
CA TRP A 348 8.80 4.97 12.47
C TRP A 348 8.46 4.12 11.24
N ASN A 349 8.68 4.62 10.03
CA ASN A 349 8.51 3.81 8.82
C ASN A 349 9.40 2.55 8.85
N ASN A 350 10.66 2.70 9.27
CA ASN A 350 11.56 1.55 9.41
C ASN A 350 11.14 0.59 10.55
N ILE A 351 10.70 1.11 11.70
CA ILE A 351 10.19 0.25 12.79
C ILE A 351 8.97 -0.54 12.35
N ILE A 352 8.00 0.09 11.67
CA ILE A 352 6.80 -0.59 11.18
C ILE A 352 7.18 -1.66 10.16
N HIS A 353 8.08 -1.35 9.22
CA HIS A 353 8.64 -2.33 8.29
C HIS A 353 9.23 -3.54 9.04
N ASP A 354 10.14 -3.28 9.96
CA ASP A 354 10.89 -4.32 10.66
C ASP A 354 9.97 -5.21 11.50
N VAL A 355 8.96 -4.62 12.16
CA VAL A 355 7.93 -5.37 12.90
C VAL A 355 7.07 -6.18 11.95
N ALA A 356 6.51 -5.59 10.89
CA ALA A 356 5.62 -6.28 9.94
C ALA A 356 6.33 -7.46 9.25
N TYR A 357 7.62 -7.33 8.96
CA TYR A 357 8.45 -8.41 8.43
C TYR A 357 8.46 -9.64 9.34
N GLN A 358 8.55 -9.46 10.67
CA GLN A 358 8.51 -10.56 11.65
C GLN A 358 7.18 -11.34 11.64
N TYR A 359 6.12 -10.72 11.15
CA TYR A 359 4.78 -11.28 11.03
C TYR A 359 4.43 -11.73 9.60
N GLY A 360 5.40 -11.72 8.68
CA GLY A 360 5.29 -12.35 7.37
C GLY A 360 4.93 -11.41 6.22
N LEU A 361 4.96 -10.08 6.43
CA LEU A 361 5.05 -9.12 5.33
C LEU A 361 6.51 -9.03 4.87
N ASP A 362 6.99 -10.09 4.22
CA ASP A 362 8.32 -10.19 3.62
C ASP A 362 8.29 -9.77 2.13
N GLU A 363 9.42 -9.92 1.45
CA GLU A 363 9.59 -9.46 0.06
C GLU A 363 8.63 -10.18 -0.89
N ALA A 364 8.46 -11.49 -0.73
CA ALA A 364 7.57 -12.26 -1.58
C ALA A 364 6.08 -11.96 -1.30
N ALA A 365 5.76 -11.51 -0.07
CA ALA A 365 4.46 -11.01 0.32
C ALA A 365 4.21 -9.54 -0.06
N GLY A 366 5.15 -8.88 -0.75
CA GLY A 366 5.02 -7.52 -1.27
C GLY A 366 5.18 -6.44 -0.21
N ASN A 367 6.20 -6.56 0.65
CA ASN A 367 6.64 -5.46 1.51
C ASN A 367 7.17 -4.26 0.69
N PHE A 368 7.69 -3.25 1.37
CA PHE A 368 8.16 -2.00 0.74
C PHE A 368 9.67 -1.89 0.86
N GLN A 369 10.40 -2.23 -0.19
CA GLN A 369 11.86 -2.20 -0.22
C GLN A 369 12.42 -1.76 -1.57
N GLU A 370 13.46 -0.92 -1.56
CA GLU A 370 14.19 -0.56 -2.77
C GLU A 370 14.89 -1.79 -3.37
N ASN A 371 15.47 -2.64 -2.51
CA ASN A 371 16.17 -3.84 -2.88
C ASN A 371 15.71 -5.02 -2.01
N ASN A 372 15.19 -6.05 -2.69
CA ASN A 372 14.70 -7.27 -2.04
C ASN A 372 15.82 -8.29 -1.81
N TYR A 373 17.07 -7.97 -2.13
CA TYR A 373 18.24 -8.83 -1.92
C TYR A 373 18.11 -10.25 -2.50
N GLY A 374 17.33 -10.40 -3.57
CA GLY A 374 17.05 -11.69 -4.22
C GLY A 374 16.01 -12.57 -3.52
N ASN A 375 15.28 -12.05 -2.53
CA ASN A 375 14.32 -12.80 -1.71
C ASN A 375 12.93 -13.01 -2.36
N GLY A 376 12.72 -12.54 -3.59
CA GLY A 376 11.44 -12.57 -4.29
C GLY A 376 10.74 -11.20 -4.28
N GLY A 377 9.47 -11.17 -4.67
CA GLY A 377 8.72 -9.91 -4.83
C GLY A 377 9.27 -9.01 -5.93
N LEU A 378 8.72 -7.79 -6.01
CA LEU A 378 9.19 -6.73 -6.88
C LEU A 378 9.67 -5.54 -6.02
N GLY A 379 10.98 -5.28 -6.02
CA GLY A 379 11.56 -4.14 -5.30
C GLY A 379 11.43 -2.82 -6.07
N SER A 380 12.28 -1.85 -5.71
CA SER A 380 12.16 -0.44 -6.10
C SER A 380 10.85 0.20 -5.64
N ASP A 381 10.40 -0.19 -4.46
CA ASP A 381 9.14 0.24 -3.89
C ASP A 381 9.19 0.63 -2.41
N SER A 382 10.35 1.11 -1.95
CA SER A 382 10.49 1.78 -0.65
C SER A 382 9.42 2.87 -0.47
N VAL A 383 8.95 3.09 0.75
CA VAL A 383 7.96 4.14 1.04
C VAL A 383 8.56 5.52 0.75
N ASN A 384 7.85 6.32 -0.05
CA ASN A 384 8.15 7.74 -0.24
C ASN A 384 7.39 8.53 0.84
N ALA A 385 8.07 8.94 1.90
CA ALA A 385 7.45 9.51 3.10
C ALA A 385 7.66 11.04 3.15
N HIS A 386 6.57 11.78 2.99
CA HIS A 386 6.55 13.25 2.91
C HIS A 386 6.16 13.81 4.27
N ALA A 387 7.15 14.36 4.97
CA ALA A 387 6.92 15.11 6.21
C ALA A 387 6.35 16.50 5.87
N GLN A 388 5.50 17.01 6.76
CA GLN A 388 4.92 18.35 6.71
C GLN A 388 4.34 18.75 5.33
N SER A 389 3.82 17.76 4.58
CA SER A 389 3.45 17.94 3.19
C SER A 389 2.48 19.11 3.00
N GLY A 390 2.81 20.01 2.07
CA GLY A 390 1.97 21.16 1.73
C GLY A 390 0.70 20.79 0.97
N ALA A 391 0.48 19.50 0.69
CA ALA A 391 -0.69 18.99 -0.05
C ALA A 391 -1.99 19.04 0.76
N GLY A 392 -1.91 19.16 2.09
CA GLY A 392 -3.07 19.10 2.98
C GLY A 392 -2.81 19.69 4.37
N SER A 393 -3.80 19.56 5.25
CA SER A 393 -3.71 19.99 6.65
C SER A 393 -4.64 19.15 7.52
N CYS A 394 -4.28 18.93 8.78
CA CYS A 394 -5.12 18.21 9.77
C CYS A 394 -5.63 16.85 9.30
N ASN A 395 -4.78 16.10 8.60
CA ASN A 395 -5.09 14.81 7.98
C ASN A 395 -3.76 14.08 7.71
N ALA A 396 -3.81 12.92 7.07
CA ALA A 396 -2.68 12.25 6.45
C ALA A 396 -3.20 11.34 5.34
N ASN A 397 -2.32 10.83 4.48
CA ASN A 397 -2.72 9.79 3.54
C ASN A 397 -1.60 8.86 3.11
N PHE A 398 -2.02 7.72 2.56
CA PHE A 398 -1.13 6.72 2.01
C PHE A 398 -1.67 6.20 0.66
N SER A 399 -0.90 6.45 -0.40
CA SER A 399 -1.15 5.88 -1.73
C SER A 399 -0.45 4.53 -1.86
N THR A 400 -1.20 3.44 -2.06
CA THR A 400 -0.62 2.08 -2.18
C THR A 400 -0.78 1.51 -3.59
N PRO A 401 0.18 1.72 -4.52
CA PRO A 401 0.21 1.00 -5.77
C PRO A 401 0.59 -0.48 -5.57
N VAL A 402 0.52 -1.25 -6.65
CA VAL A 402 0.92 -2.67 -6.65
C VAL A 402 2.42 -2.81 -6.37
N ASP A 403 2.83 -4.02 -5.99
CA ASP A 403 4.24 -4.41 -5.78
C ASP A 403 5.17 -3.91 -6.90
N GLY A 404 6.33 -3.37 -6.52
CA GLY A 404 7.31 -2.80 -7.45
C GLY A 404 7.06 -1.35 -7.88
N PHE A 405 6.10 -0.66 -7.25
CA PHE A 405 5.91 0.78 -7.38
C PHE A 405 5.90 1.41 -5.99
N ARG A 406 6.65 2.49 -5.81
CA ARG A 406 6.80 3.19 -4.53
C ARG A 406 5.46 3.72 -4.04
N PRO A 407 4.99 3.33 -2.84
CA PRO A 407 3.86 3.99 -2.22
C PRO A 407 4.28 5.38 -1.73
N ARG A 408 3.29 6.23 -1.47
CA ARG A 408 3.49 7.60 -0.99
C ARG A 408 2.73 7.81 0.31
N MET A 409 3.44 8.11 1.39
CA MET A 409 2.87 8.58 2.65
C MET A 409 2.98 10.09 2.72
N ARG A 410 1.92 10.79 3.10
CA ARG A 410 1.95 12.23 3.38
C ARG A 410 1.41 12.51 4.76
N MET A 411 2.24 13.12 5.59
CA MET A 411 1.89 13.62 6.90
C MET A 411 1.64 15.11 6.81
N TYR A 412 0.61 15.61 7.50
CA TYR A 412 0.26 17.03 7.47
C TYR A 412 0.34 17.69 8.83
N VAL A 413 0.63 18.99 8.78
CA VAL A 413 0.52 19.89 9.92
C VAL A 413 -0.95 20.22 10.18
N CYS A 414 -1.32 20.37 11.46
CA CYS A 414 -2.59 20.92 11.91
C CYS A 414 -2.39 22.14 12.84
N GLY A 415 -2.46 23.34 12.28
CA GLY A 415 -2.29 24.58 13.02
C GLY A 415 -0.88 24.72 13.62
N SER A 416 -0.74 24.40 14.92
CA SER A 416 0.54 24.43 15.64
C SER A 416 1.04 23.03 16.04
N ARG A 417 0.39 21.98 15.53
CA ARG A 417 0.73 20.59 15.76
C ARG A 417 1.25 19.98 14.47
N ASP A 418 2.36 19.29 14.57
CA ASP A 418 2.93 18.54 13.45
C ASP A 418 2.47 17.08 13.51
N GLY A 419 1.89 16.58 12.43
CA GLY A 419 1.43 15.19 12.30
C GLY A 419 2.57 14.19 12.25
N ASP A 420 3.77 14.60 11.86
CA ASP A 420 4.99 13.77 11.89
C ASP A 420 5.43 13.39 13.32
N LEU A 421 4.78 13.97 14.34
CA LEU A 421 4.96 13.63 15.75
C LEU A 421 3.81 12.79 16.33
N ASP A 422 2.78 12.48 15.54
CA ASP A 422 1.71 11.56 15.92
C ASP A 422 1.99 10.17 15.33
N ASN A 423 2.72 9.34 16.08
CA ASN A 423 3.15 8.04 15.60
C ASN A 423 1.98 7.07 15.41
N ALA A 424 0.85 7.26 16.10
CA ALA A 424 -0.35 6.48 15.80
C ALA A 424 -0.87 6.79 14.39
N VAL A 425 -0.84 8.05 13.95
CA VAL A 425 -1.21 8.41 12.57
C VAL A 425 -0.21 7.84 11.56
N ILE A 426 1.10 7.94 11.81
CA ILE A 426 2.13 7.33 10.93
C ILE A 426 1.89 5.82 10.75
N VAL A 427 1.64 5.12 11.85
CA VAL A 427 1.38 3.66 11.81
C VAL A 427 0.05 3.35 11.12
N HIS A 428 -0.99 4.17 11.33
CA HIS A 428 -2.27 4.04 10.63
C HIS A 428 -2.05 4.11 9.11
N GLU A 429 -1.35 5.13 8.63
CA GLU A 429 -1.08 5.31 7.20
C GLU A 429 -0.32 4.12 6.60
N TYR A 430 0.71 3.65 7.29
CA TYR A 430 1.44 2.46 6.88
C TYR A 430 0.54 1.21 6.89
N GLY A 431 -0.43 1.14 7.81
CA GLY A 431 -1.45 0.10 7.89
C GLY A 431 -2.30 -0.04 6.62
N HIS A 432 -2.57 1.06 5.91
CA HIS A 432 -3.20 1.00 4.58
C HIS A 432 -2.30 0.28 3.57
N GLY A 433 -1.00 0.56 3.61
CA GLY A 433 0.01 -0.14 2.83
C GLY A 433 0.00 -1.65 3.08
N ILE A 434 0.09 -2.05 4.35
CA ILE A 434 0.08 -3.47 4.77
C ILE A 434 -1.17 -4.18 4.26
N SER A 435 -2.35 -3.62 4.58
CA SER A 435 -3.62 -4.27 4.26
C SER A 435 -3.86 -4.35 2.74
N THR A 436 -3.48 -3.30 1.99
CA THR A 436 -3.65 -3.26 0.53
C THR A 436 -2.72 -4.23 -0.19
N ARG A 437 -1.44 -4.35 0.21
CA ARG A 437 -0.49 -5.30 -0.42
C ARG A 437 -0.88 -6.77 -0.16
N LEU A 438 -1.39 -7.09 1.03
CA LEU A 438 -1.75 -8.46 1.39
C LEU A 438 -3.11 -8.89 0.82
N THR A 439 -4.09 -8.00 0.75
CA THR A 439 -5.46 -8.35 0.34
C THR A 439 -5.52 -8.56 -1.17
N GLY A 440 -5.83 -9.78 -1.61
CA GLY A 440 -5.88 -10.12 -3.04
C GLY A 440 -4.53 -10.34 -3.71
N GLY A 441 -3.44 -10.23 -2.94
CA GLY A 441 -2.07 -10.49 -3.34
C GLY A 441 -1.34 -9.24 -3.87
N PRO A 442 0.02 -9.23 -3.82
CA PRO A 442 0.82 -8.03 -4.07
C PRO A 442 0.62 -7.36 -5.44
N ALA A 443 0.19 -8.12 -6.46
CA ALA A 443 -0.06 -7.58 -7.80
C ALA A 443 -1.46 -6.94 -7.95
N ASN A 444 -2.20 -6.70 -6.86
CA ASN A 444 -3.56 -6.15 -6.91
C ASN A 444 -3.91 -5.25 -5.72
N SER A 445 -3.87 -3.93 -5.94
CA SER A 445 -4.21 -2.92 -4.92
C SER A 445 -5.69 -2.52 -4.87
N LEU A 446 -6.58 -3.24 -5.57
CA LEU A 446 -8.00 -2.85 -5.71
C LEU A 446 -8.95 -3.67 -4.83
N CYS A 447 -8.42 -4.53 -3.95
CA CYS A 447 -9.25 -5.45 -3.17
C CYS A 447 -9.87 -4.85 -1.89
N LEU A 448 -9.56 -3.60 -1.55
CA LEU A 448 -10.14 -2.89 -0.41
C LEU A 448 -11.03 -1.70 -0.79
N GLN A 449 -11.41 -1.60 -2.07
CA GLN A 449 -12.28 -0.54 -2.60
C GLN A 449 -13.78 -0.79 -2.34
N ASN A 450 -14.11 -1.55 -1.30
CA ASN A 450 -15.48 -1.95 -0.98
C ASN A 450 -16.08 -1.08 0.14
N ASN A 451 -17.40 -1.18 0.31
CA ASN A 451 -18.13 -0.36 1.29
C ASN A 451 -17.79 -0.67 2.76
N GLU A 452 -17.17 -1.83 3.05
CA GLU A 452 -16.94 -2.29 4.43
C GLU A 452 -15.75 -1.57 5.10
N GLN A 453 -14.94 -0.80 4.34
CA GLN A 453 -13.85 0.07 4.82
C GLN A 453 -12.93 -0.56 5.88
N MET A 454 -12.74 -1.89 5.85
CA MET A 454 -11.91 -2.59 6.84
C MET A 454 -10.44 -2.10 6.86
N GLY A 455 -9.98 -1.48 5.77
CA GLY A 455 -8.67 -0.82 5.70
C GLY A 455 -8.45 0.16 6.84
N GLU A 456 -9.42 1.03 7.14
CA GLU A 456 -9.35 2.00 8.25
C GLU A 456 -9.21 1.30 9.61
N GLY A 457 -10.06 0.30 9.87
CA GLY A 457 -10.06 -0.42 11.14
C GLY A 457 -8.80 -1.26 11.38
N TRP A 458 -8.22 -1.84 10.32
CA TRP A 458 -6.91 -2.53 10.45
C TRP A 458 -5.78 -1.55 10.68
N SER A 459 -5.81 -0.38 10.04
CA SER A 459 -4.83 0.68 10.25
C SER A 459 -4.83 1.17 11.70
N ASP A 460 -6.00 1.46 12.28
CA ASP A 460 -6.13 1.79 13.70
C ASP A 460 -5.63 0.65 14.60
N PHE A 461 -5.97 -0.60 14.26
CA PHE A 461 -5.49 -1.75 15.03
C PHE A 461 -3.95 -1.83 15.05
N TYR A 462 -3.28 -1.61 13.92
CA TYR A 462 -1.81 -1.57 13.90
C TYR A 462 -1.27 -0.40 14.72
N ALA A 463 -1.88 0.78 14.63
CA ALA A 463 -1.48 1.94 15.42
C ALA A 463 -1.53 1.62 16.92
N LEU A 464 -2.67 1.13 17.40
CA LEU A 464 -2.85 0.72 18.80
C LEU A 464 -1.88 -0.39 19.22
N LEU A 465 -1.61 -1.36 18.34
CA LEU A 465 -0.69 -2.46 18.62
C LEU A 465 0.75 -1.96 18.81
N LEU A 466 1.21 -1.03 17.98
CA LEU A 466 2.60 -0.54 18.03
C LEU A 466 2.83 0.53 19.10
N THR A 467 1.78 1.19 19.55
CA THR A 467 1.84 2.23 20.60
C THR A 467 1.27 1.76 21.95
N MET A 468 1.01 0.46 22.12
CA MET A 468 0.61 -0.09 23.42
C MET A 468 1.77 -0.09 24.42
N THR A 469 1.46 0.18 25.67
CA THR A 469 2.43 0.16 26.77
C THR A 469 2.23 -1.06 27.67
N SER A 470 3.23 -1.40 28.47
CA SER A 470 3.10 -2.50 29.46
C SER A 470 2.08 -2.22 30.57
N THR A 471 1.60 -0.97 30.69
CA THR A 471 0.58 -0.58 31.67
C THR A 471 -0.84 -0.60 31.12
N ASP A 472 -1.01 -0.77 29.80
CA ASP A 472 -2.32 -0.79 29.16
C ASP A 472 -3.09 -2.07 29.52
N THR A 473 -4.40 -1.93 29.65
CA THR A 473 -5.35 -2.99 29.93
C THR A 473 -6.49 -2.99 28.92
N GLY A 474 -7.16 -4.13 28.74
CA GLY A 474 -8.21 -4.26 27.71
C GLY A 474 -9.45 -3.36 27.90
N THR A 475 -9.59 -2.68 29.03
CA THR A 475 -10.66 -1.72 29.29
C THR A 475 -10.27 -0.27 29.04
N ASP A 476 -9.00 0.00 28.75
CA ASP A 476 -8.51 1.35 28.53
C ASP A 476 -9.03 1.88 27.20
N SER A 477 -9.50 3.14 27.21
CA SER A 477 -9.87 3.85 25.99
C SER A 477 -8.62 4.43 25.35
N ARG A 478 -8.50 4.28 24.04
CA ARG A 478 -7.40 4.81 23.23
C ARG A 478 -8.02 5.58 22.07
N GLY A 479 -7.86 6.91 22.07
CA GLY A 479 -8.19 7.75 20.93
C GLY A 479 -7.11 7.70 19.87
N MET A 480 -7.46 8.07 18.64
CA MET A 480 -6.54 8.14 17.50
C MET A 480 -6.24 9.60 17.15
N GLY A 481 -4.98 9.92 16.81
CA GLY A 481 -4.62 11.26 16.34
C GLY A 481 -4.73 12.38 17.39
N THR A 482 -4.75 12.04 18.68
CA THR A 482 -5.01 13.01 19.77
C THR A 482 -4.02 14.17 19.79
N TRP A 483 -2.76 13.95 19.39
CA TRP A 483 -1.78 15.03 19.30
C TRP A 483 -2.07 15.94 18.11
N LEU A 484 -2.30 15.34 16.93
CA LEU A 484 -2.51 16.07 15.68
C LEU A 484 -3.69 17.04 15.80
N ILE A 485 -4.80 16.62 16.39
CA ILE A 485 -6.01 17.46 16.53
C ILE A 485 -6.00 18.37 17.77
N GLY A 486 -4.95 18.30 18.58
CA GLY A 486 -4.76 19.17 19.74
C GLY A 486 -5.50 18.75 21.01
N GLU A 487 -5.86 17.48 21.13
CA GLU A 487 -6.40 16.88 22.34
C GLU A 487 -5.30 16.49 23.34
N THR A 488 -5.72 16.07 24.54
CA THR A 488 -4.83 15.43 25.54
C THR A 488 -4.64 13.95 25.21
N ALA A 489 -3.67 13.28 25.84
CA ALA A 489 -3.43 11.84 25.68
C ALA A 489 -4.68 10.94 25.83
N ASN A 490 -5.65 11.33 26.67
CA ASN A 490 -6.89 10.58 26.90
C ASN A 490 -8.08 11.14 26.10
N GLY A 491 -7.81 11.91 25.04
CA GLY A 491 -8.83 12.42 24.13
C GLY A 491 -9.54 11.29 23.38
N PRO A 492 -10.78 11.50 22.93
CA PRO A 492 -11.51 10.50 22.15
C PRO A 492 -10.89 10.21 20.78
N GLY A 493 -10.11 11.15 20.21
CA GLY A 493 -9.73 11.11 18.80
C GLY A 493 -10.82 11.67 17.91
#